data_AF-A0A8T6LU50-F1
#
_entry.id   AF-A0A8T6LU50-F1
#
_cell.length_a   1.000
_cell.length_b   1.000
_cell.length_c   1.000
_cell.angle_alpha   90.00
_cell.angle_beta   90.00
_cell.angle_gamma   90.00
#
_symmetry.space_group_name_H-M   'P 1'
#
loop_
_entity.id
_entity.type
_entity.pdbx_description
1 polymer ?
#
loop_
_entity_poly.entity_id
_entity_poly.type
_entity_poly.pdbx_seq_one_letter_code
_entity_poly.pdbx_strand_id
1 'polypeptide(L)'
;SLTLAEPLMDGALPGGSRVQVTLGVVDIARRGSNFTIRKFTERPMTPVDLIKLSTIDADTLAYLWLVIESNMSVLISGATATGKTTF
;
A
#
# COMPACT_ATOMS: atom_id res chain seq x y z
N SER A 1 -0.22 20.68 12.82
CA SER A 1 -1.35 21.64 12.74
C SER A 1 -1.39 22.21 11.34
N LEU A 2 -2.52 22.15 10.64
CA LEU A 2 -2.65 22.70 9.28
C LEU A 2 -2.86 24.21 9.38
N THR A 3 -1.99 25.01 8.74
CA THR A 3 -2.07 26.47 8.78
C THR A 3 -1.88 27.07 7.39
N LEU A 4 -2.11 28.38 7.24
CA LEU A 4 -1.85 29.08 5.97
C LEU A 4 -0.35 29.11 5.61
N ALA A 5 0.55 29.06 6.60
CA ALA A 5 1.99 29.01 6.36
C ALA A 5 2.47 27.59 6.02
N GLU A 6 1.76 26.56 6.51
CA GLU A 6 2.03 25.14 6.27
C GLU A 6 0.78 24.46 5.68
N PRO A 7 0.51 24.66 4.38
CA PRO A 7 -0.73 24.23 3.75
C PRO A 7 -0.75 22.75 3.36
N LEU A 8 0.36 22.02 3.53
CA LEU A 8 0.45 20.58 3.30
C LEU A 8 0.56 19.85 4.63
N MET A 9 -0.28 18.85 4.84
CA MET A 9 -0.24 18.01 6.03
C MET A 9 -0.36 16.54 5.67
N ASP A 10 0.60 15.74 6.13
CA ASP A 10 0.53 14.28 6.14
C ASP A 10 0.14 13.78 7.53
N GLY A 11 -0.69 12.75 7.59
CA GLY A 11 -1.14 12.17 8.85
C GLY A 11 -1.69 10.76 8.72
N ALA A 12 -2.10 10.20 9.86
CA ALA A 12 -2.77 8.91 9.95
C ALA A 12 -4.18 9.08 10.54
N LEU A 13 -5.16 8.42 9.92
CA LEU A 13 -6.53 8.34 10.41
C LEU A 13 -6.64 7.27 11.51
N PRO A 14 -7.69 7.31 12.36
CA PRO A 14 -7.96 6.32 13.41
C PRO A 14 -8.13 4.85 12.96
N GLY A 15 -8.04 4.55 11.65
CA GLY A 15 -8.03 3.20 11.08
C GLY A 15 -6.74 2.84 10.34
N GLY A 16 -5.62 3.53 10.62
CA GLY A 16 -4.30 3.26 10.01
C GLY A 16 -4.14 3.72 8.55
N SER A 17 -5.20 4.22 7.93
CA SER A 17 -5.14 4.84 6.60
C SER A 17 -4.31 6.12 6.65
N ARG A 18 -3.47 6.34 5.61
CA ARG A 18 -2.69 7.57 5.49
C ARG A 18 -3.52 8.64 4.80
N VAL A 19 -3.47 9.86 5.31
CA VAL A 19 -4.14 11.01 4.73
C VAL A 19 -3.13 12.10 4.38
N GLN A 20 -3.28 12.67 3.21
CA GLN A 20 -2.59 13.87 2.76
C GLN A 20 -3.63 14.96 2.57
N VAL A 21 -3.44 16.14 3.15
CA VAL A 21 -4.35 17.28 3.07
C VAL A 21 -3.60 18.48 2.49
N THR A 22 -4.23 19.17 1.54
CA THR A 22 -3.76 20.42 0.96
C THR A 22 -4.79 21.53 1.19
N LEU A 23 -4.39 22.59 1.87
CA LEU A 23 -5.21 23.76 2.12
C LEU A 23 -5.16 24.73 0.93
N GLY A 24 -6.28 24.97 0.26
CA GLY A 24 -6.37 25.73 -0.99
C GLY A 24 -6.50 27.24 -0.85
N VAL A 25 -6.07 27.79 0.28
CA VAL A 25 -6.00 29.24 0.49
C VAL A 25 -4.66 29.81 -0.01
N VAL A 26 -3.67 28.93 -0.17
CA VAL A 26 -2.35 29.22 -0.76
C VAL A 26 -2.39 28.69 -2.20
N ASP A 27 -1.74 29.40 -3.14
CA ASP A 27 -1.77 29.22 -4.61
C ASP A 27 -1.33 27.83 -5.15
N ILE A 28 -1.12 26.88 -4.24
CA ILE A 28 -0.73 25.49 -4.44
C ILE A 28 -1.94 24.65 -4.87
N ALA A 29 -3.16 24.96 -4.41
CA ALA A 29 -4.39 24.29 -4.83
C ALA A 29 -5.40 25.27 -5.41
N ARG A 30 -5.21 25.60 -6.69
CA ARG A 30 -6.00 26.56 -7.48
C ARG A 30 -7.50 26.26 -7.58
N ARG A 31 -7.94 25.05 -7.21
CA ARG A 31 -9.34 24.60 -7.25
C ARG A 31 -9.96 24.46 -5.85
N GLY A 32 -9.31 25.01 -4.82
CA GLY A 32 -9.71 24.87 -3.42
C GLY A 32 -9.00 23.72 -2.71
N SER A 33 -9.26 23.59 -1.41
CA SER A 33 -8.65 22.57 -0.55
C SER A 33 -8.97 21.15 -1.03
N ASN A 34 -7.99 20.26 -0.99
CA ASN A 34 -8.14 18.86 -1.37
C ASN A 34 -7.51 17.93 -0.33
N PHE A 35 -7.89 16.66 -0.37
CA PHE A 35 -7.26 15.63 0.45
C PHE A 35 -7.27 14.30 -0.29
N THR A 36 -6.24 13.48 -0.02
CA THR A 36 -6.12 12.12 -0.54
C THR A 36 -6.00 11.14 0.63
N ILE A 37 -6.85 10.11 0.64
CA ILE A 37 -6.77 9.03 1.63
C ILE A 37 -6.25 7.78 0.93
N ARG A 38 -5.11 7.28 1.37
CA ARG A 38 -4.55 5.98 0.99
C ARG A 38 -5.01 4.95 2.01
N LYS A 39 -6.00 4.15 1.63
CA LYS A 39 -6.47 3.02 2.42
C LYS A 39 -5.51 1.84 2.25
N PHE A 40 -5.19 1.18 3.35
CA PHE A 40 -4.58 -0.15 3.33
C PHE A 40 -5.68 -1.19 3.45
N THR A 41 -5.53 -2.31 2.76
CA THR A 41 -6.50 -3.40 2.86
C THR A 41 -6.49 -3.95 4.28
N GLU A 42 -7.64 -3.95 4.97
CA GLU A 42 -7.75 -4.45 6.34
C GLU A 42 -7.45 -5.96 6.43
N ARG A 43 -7.69 -6.69 5.34
CA ARG A 43 -7.39 -8.12 5.21
C ARG A 43 -6.35 -8.33 4.12
N PRO A 44 -5.08 -8.60 4.44
CA PRO A 44 -4.11 -9.00 3.44
C PRO A 44 -4.56 -10.30 2.77
N MET A 45 -4.21 -10.47 1.49
CA MET A 45 -4.50 -11.72 0.77
C MET A 45 -3.69 -12.87 1.39
N THR A 46 -4.32 -14.03 1.51
CA THR A 46 -3.63 -15.24 1.98
C THR A 46 -3.00 -15.98 0.79
N PRO A 47 -2.02 -16.86 1.04
CA PRO A 47 -1.46 -17.70 -0.03
C PRO A 47 -2.52 -18.54 -0.75
N VAL A 48 -3.57 -18.97 -0.04
CA VAL A 48 -4.71 -19.68 -0.63
C VAL A 48 -5.51 -18.78 -1.57
N ASP A 49 -5.64 -17.49 -1.25
CA ASP A 49 -6.30 -16.53 -2.14
C ASP A 49 -5.48 -16.29 -3.41
N LEU A 50 -4.15 -16.28 -3.31
CA LEU A 50 -3.27 -16.15 -4.48
C LEU A 50 -3.39 -17.35 -5.44
N ILE A 51 -3.54 -18.56 -4.90
CA ILE A 51 -3.82 -19.76 -5.72
C ILE A 51 -5.19 -19.65 -6.39
N LYS A 52 -6.23 -19.24 -5.64
CA LYS A 52 -7.59 -19.05 -6.19
C LYS A 52 -7.65 -18.00 -7.29
N LEU A 53 -6.83 -16.96 -7.18
CA LEU A 53 -6.69 -15.90 -8.19
C LEU A 53 -5.79 -16.32 -9.36
N SER A 54 -5.23 -17.53 -9.34
CA SER A 54 -4.25 -18.02 -10.33
C SER A 54 -3.03 -17.11 -10.48
N THR A 55 -2.67 -16.39 -9.41
CA THR A 55 -1.47 -15.54 -9.35
C THR A 55 -0.21 -16.37 -9.17
N ILE A 56 -0.33 -17.51 -8.48
CA ILE A 56 0.74 -18.49 -8.25
C ILE A 56 0.12 -19.89 -8.22
N ASP A 57 0.82 -20.88 -8.74
CA ASP A 57 0.42 -22.28 -8.60
C ASP A 57 0.84 -22.86 -7.23
N ALA A 58 0.23 -23.98 -6.86
CA ALA A 58 0.45 -24.61 -5.56
C ALA A 58 1.88 -25.15 -5.37
N ASP A 59 2.51 -25.63 -6.45
CA ASP A 59 3.85 -26.22 -6.39
C ASP A 59 4.91 -25.14 -6.16
N THR A 60 4.80 -24.01 -6.87
CA THR A 60 5.66 -22.84 -6.67
C THR A 60 5.48 -22.25 -5.28
N LEU A 61 4.25 -22.24 -4.76
CA LEU A 61 4.00 -21.78 -3.39
C LEU A 61 4.63 -22.71 -2.34
N ALA A 62 4.52 -24.03 -2.54
CA ALA A 62 5.15 -25.03 -1.66
C ALA A 62 6.68 -24.90 -1.68
N TYR A 63 7.26 -24.67 -2.86
CA TYR A 63 8.69 -24.37 -2.98
C TYR A 63 9.06 -23.11 -2.21
N LEU A 64 8.32 -22.01 -2.38
CA LEU A 64 8.56 -20.76 -1.67
C LEU A 64 8.46 -20.93 -0.14
N TRP A 65 7.52 -21.76 0.33
CA TRP A 65 7.42 -22.11 1.75
C TRP A 65 8.72 -22.75 2.24
N LEU A 66 9.21 -23.80 1.57
CA LEU A 66 10.45 -24.47 1.96
C LEU A 66 11.67 -23.52 1.98
N VAL A 67 11.72 -22.59 1.02
CA VAL A 67 12.77 -21.57 0.95
C VAL A 67 12.73 -20.63 2.16
N ILE A 68 11.53 -20.16 2.53
CA ILE A 68 11.32 -19.28 3.69
C ILE A 68 11.60 -20.03 5.00
N GLU A 69 11.16 -21.28 5.12
CA GLU A 69 11.42 -22.14 6.28
C GLU A 69 12.92 -22.37 6.49
N SER A 70 13.67 -22.44 5.39
CA SER A 70 15.14 -22.52 5.39
C SER A 70 15.85 -21.18 5.66
N ASN A 71 15.11 -20.12 6.04
CA ASN A 71 15.61 -18.76 6.26
C ASN A 71 16.37 -18.15 5.08
N MET A 72 16.04 -18.54 3.84
CA MET A 72 16.62 -17.93 2.65
C MET A 72 15.97 -16.58 2.36
N SER A 73 16.78 -15.63 1.88
CA SER A 73 16.30 -14.31 1.47
C SER A 73 15.66 -14.36 0.09
N VAL A 74 14.44 -13.84 -0.05
CA VAL A 74 13.69 -13.79 -1.31
C VAL A 74 13.35 -12.34 -1.65
N LEU A 75 13.54 -11.96 -2.92
CA LEU A 75 13.17 -10.64 -3.45
C LEU A 75 12.01 -10.77 -4.44
N ILE A 76 10.88 -10.16 -4.12
CA ILE A 76 9.73 -10.05 -5.04
C ILE A 76 9.90 -8.78 -5.89
N SER A 77 10.02 -8.94 -7.21
CA SER A 77 10.27 -7.84 -8.14
C SER A 77 9.22 -7.77 -9.26
N GLY A 78 9.07 -6.60 -9.90
CA GLY A 78 8.02 -6.33 -10.89
C GLY A 78 7.72 -4.84 -11.05
N ALA A 79 6.96 -4.48 -12.10
CA ALA A 79 6.60 -3.10 -12.41
C ALA A 79 5.66 -2.47 -11.35
N THR A 80 5.48 -1.15 -11.38
CA THR A 80 4.58 -0.45 -10.46
C THR A 80 3.15 -1.01 -10.57
N ALA A 81 2.49 -1.22 -9.41
CA ALA A 81 1.13 -1.77 -9.30
C ALA A 81 0.94 -3.25 -9.72
N THR A 82 1.99 -4.05 -9.91
CA THR A 82 1.86 -5.49 -10.23
C THR A 82 1.67 -6.41 -9.02
N GLY A 83 1.24 -5.89 -7.88
CA GLY A 83 0.94 -6.73 -6.70
C GLY A 83 2.14 -7.17 -5.84
N LYS A 84 3.33 -6.58 -6.01
CA LYS A 84 4.54 -6.94 -5.22
C LYS A 84 4.36 -6.88 -3.70
N THR A 85 3.52 -5.99 -3.21
CA THR A 85 3.24 -5.82 -1.77
C THR A 85 2.11 -6.74 -1.29
N THR A 86 1.46 -7.42 -2.24
CA THR A 86 0.34 -8.34 -1.99
C THR A 86 0.77 -9.80 -2.09
N PHE A 87 1.76 -10.10 -2.94
CA PHE A 87 2.47 -11.38 -3.00
C PHE A 87 3.37 -11.56 -1.77
#